data_AF-A0A3L7VG57-F1
#
_entry.id   AF-A0A3L7VG57-F1
#
_cell.length_a   1.000
_cell.length_b   1.000
_cell.length_c   1.000
_cell.angle_alpha   90.00
_cell.angle_beta   90.00
_cell.angle_gamma   90.00
#
_symmetry.space_group_name_H-M   'P 1'
#
loop_
_entity.id
_entity.type
_entity.pdbx_description
1 polymer ?
#
loop_
_entity_poly.entity_id
_entity_poly.type
_entity_poly.pdbx_seq_one_letter_code
_entity_poly.pdbx_strand_id
1 'polypeptide(L)'
;MGMELSILAPSLDWTRIRSALDQFAPKGSLRMADGQLTFPEEEPSPDWRELRVALPSGMVTLKRTKNGLDLITWGNISEELLSQRNQLGRSLGEDSSPVLG
;
A
#
# COMPACT_ATOMS: atom_id res chain seq x y z
N MET A 1 7.44 14.77 8.08
CA MET A 1 6.12 14.33 8.56
C MET A 1 5.56 13.40 7.50
N GLY A 2 5.19 12.16 7.85
CA GLY A 2 4.59 11.22 6.89
C GLY A 2 3.10 11.54 6.69
N MET A 3 2.56 11.20 5.53
CA MET A 3 1.12 11.31 5.27
C MET A 3 0.51 9.92 5.25
N GLU A 4 -0.60 9.74 5.96
CA GLU A 4 -1.31 8.49 6.12
C GLU A 4 -2.68 8.55 5.43
N LEU A 5 -3.09 7.43 4.84
CA LEU A 5 -4.45 7.21 4.34
C LEU A 5 -4.93 5.86 4.88
N SER A 6 -5.90 5.89 5.79
CA SER A 6 -6.55 4.68 6.30
C SER A 6 -7.69 4.26 5.37
N ILE A 7 -7.75 2.97 5.06
CA ILE A 7 -8.82 2.35 4.27
C ILE A 7 -9.41 1.16 5.02
N LEU A 8 -10.71 0.91 4.79
CA LEU A 8 -11.36 -0.32 5.23
C LEU A 8 -11.14 -1.41 4.17
N ALA A 9 -10.59 -2.54 4.60
CA ALA A 9 -10.29 -3.67 3.73
C ALA A 9 -10.46 -4.99 4.52
N PRO A 10 -11.70 -5.35 4.92
CA PRO A 10 -11.96 -6.49 5.79
C PRO A 10 -11.63 -7.85 5.15
N SER A 11 -11.58 -7.92 3.82
CA SER A 11 -11.26 -9.12 3.03
C SER A 11 -9.90 -9.04 2.34
N LEU A 12 -8.94 -8.30 2.92
CA LEU A 12 -7.63 -8.10 2.31
C LEU A 12 -6.75 -9.35 2.38
N ASP A 13 -6.42 -9.88 1.21
CA ASP A 13 -5.42 -10.92 0.98
C ASP A 13 -4.29 -10.45 0.05
N TRP A 14 -3.22 -11.26 -0.06
CA TRP A 14 -2.06 -10.94 -0.87
C TRP A 14 -2.39 -10.84 -2.38
N THR A 15 -3.30 -11.66 -2.89
CA THR A 15 -3.69 -11.64 -4.30
C THR A 15 -4.32 -10.30 -4.67
N ARG A 16 -5.14 -9.74 -3.79
CA ARG A 16 -5.71 -8.40 -3.98
C ARG A 16 -4.63 -7.31 -3.98
N ILE A 17 -3.64 -7.42 -3.09
CA ILE A 17 -2.51 -6.47 -3.06
C ILE A 17 -1.70 -6.54 -4.34
N ARG A 18 -1.31 -7.75 -4.76
CA ARG A 18 -0.57 -7.98 -6.01
C ARG A 18 -1.35 -7.45 -7.21
N SER A 19 -2.64 -7.75 -7.31
CA SER A 19 -3.49 -7.28 -8.39
C SER A 19 -3.61 -5.75 -8.43
N ALA A 20 -3.58 -5.08 -7.27
CA ALA A 20 -3.57 -3.62 -7.20
C ALA A 20 -2.22 -3.02 -7.64
N LEU A 21 -1.09 -3.66 -7.29
CA LEU A 21 0.24 -3.24 -7.74
C LEU A 21 0.45 -3.40 -9.26
N ASP A 22 -0.22 -4.38 -9.87
CA ASP A 22 -0.16 -4.65 -11.31
C ASP A 22 -0.83 -3.55 -12.16
N GLN A 23 -1.62 -2.67 -11.55
CA GLN A 23 -2.28 -1.56 -12.25
C GLN A 23 -1.35 -0.38 -12.56
N PHE A 24 -0.13 -0.36 -12.00
CA PHE A 24 0.83 0.72 -12.19
C PHE A 24 1.79 0.42 -13.35
N ALA A 25 2.31 1.47 -13.99
CA ALA A 25 3.32 1.37 -15.04
C ALA A 25 4.50 2.34 -14.74
N PRO A 26 5.73 1.86 -14.50
CA PRO A 26 6.11 0.46 -14.31
C PRO A 26 5.36 -0.20 -13.14
N LYS A 27 5.22 -1.53 -13.20
CA LYS A 27 4.49 -2.32 -12.20
C LYS A 27 5.04 -2.06 -10.79
N GLY A 28 4.11 -1.86 -9.85
CA GLY A 28 4.45 -1.76 -8.44
C GLY A 28 5.04 -3.07 -7.92
N SER A 29 5.93 -3.01 -6.94
CA SER A 29 6.65 -4.20 -6.46
C SER A 29 6.80 -4.20 -4.95
N LEU A 30 6.65 -5.36 -4.32
CA LEU A 30 7.06 -5.54 -2.94
C LEU A 30 8.58 -5.40 -2.82
N ARG A 31 9.02 -4.66 -1.81
CA ARG A 31 10.44 -4.48 -1.49
C ARG A 31 10.80 -5.00 -0.12
N MET A 32 9.88 -4.88 0.83
CA MET A 32 10.08 -5.34 2.19
C MET A 32 8.78 -5.85 2.80
N ALA A 33 8.88 -6.86 3.66
CA ALA A 33 7.83 -7.31 4.54
C ALA A 33 8.38 -7.37 5.97
N ASP A 34 7.67 -6.77 6.92
CA ASP A 34 8.01 -6.73 8.35
C ASP A 34 9.47 -6.34 8.65
N GLY A 35 9.99 -5.38 7.88
CA GLY A 35 11.36 -4.87 8.03
C GLY A 35 12.43 -5.71 7.36
N GLN A 36 12.08 -6.82 6.71
CA GLN A 36 13.00 -7.66 5.94
C GLN A 36 12.87 -7.40 4.45
N LEU A 37 13.98 -7.41 3.72
CA LEU A 37 13.96 -7.34 2.26
C LEU A 37 13.33 -8.60 1.69
N THR A 38 12.47 -8.43 0.69
CA THR A 38 11.79 -9.54 0.02
C THR A 38 12.09 -9.49 -1.46
N PHE A 39 11.94 -10.64 -2.13
CA PHE A 39 11.89 -10.62 -3.58
C PHE A 39 10.55 -10.02 -4.06
N PRO A 40 10.52 -9.33 -5.22
CA PRO A 40 9.30 -8.70 -5.75
C PRO A 40 8.13 -9.66 -6.00
N GLU A 41 8.42 -10.93 -6.27
CA GLU A 41 7.44 -11.97 -6.59
C GLU A 41 7.12 -12.87 -5.39
N GLU A 42 7.80 -12.67 -4.27
CA GLU A 42 7.61 -13.45 -3.06
C GLU A 42 6.29 -13.08 -2.37
N GLU A 43 5.56 -14.10 -1.94
CA GLU A 43 4.36 -13.92 -1.13
C GLU A 43 4.77 -13.73 0.35
N PRO A 44 4.38 -12.62 0.99
CA PRO A 44 4.68 -12.40 2.39
C PRO A 44 3.87 -13.35 3.28
N SER A 45 4.37 -13.58 4.51
CA SER A 45 3.67 -14.40 5.51
C SER A 45 2.24 -13.93 5.74
N PRO A 46 1.21 -14.79 5.85
CA PRO A 46 -0.18 -14.37 5.95
C PRO A 46 -0.50 -13.49 7.17
N ASP A 47 0.37 -13.49 8.19
CA ASP A 47 0.30 -12.69 9.41
C ASP A 47 1.18 -11.41 9.37
N TRP A 48 1.61 -10.98 8.18
CA TRP A 48 2.37 -9.75 8.00
C TRP A 48 1.68 -8.55 8.62
N ARG A 49 2.48 -7.60 9.12
CA ARG A 49 2.00 -6.37 9.78
C ARG A 49 2.33 -5.13 8.95
N GLU A 50 3.49 -5.12 8.32
CA GLU A 50 3.96 -4.02 7.48
C GLU A 50 4.51 -4.54 6.16
N LEU A 51 4.04 -4.00 5.03
CA LEU A 51 4.63 -4.22 3.72
C LEU A 51 5.12 -2.89 3.17
N ARG A 52 6.27 -2.87 2.51
CA ARG A 52 6.73 -1.70 1.75
C ARG A 52 6.73 -2.02 0.27
N VAL A 53 5.93 -1.28 -0.46
CA VAL A 53 5.76 -1.41 -1.89
C VAL A 53 6.35 -0.20 -2.60
N ALA A 54 7.09 -0.46 -3.67
CA ALA A 54 7.53 0.57 -4.60
C ALA A 54 6.43 0.79 -5.63
N LEU A 55 6.03 2.04 -5.80
CA LEU A 55 5.25 2.55 -6.93
C LEU A 55 6.17 3.37 -7.84
N PRO A 56 5.76 3.69 -9.07
CA PRO A 56 6.56 4.53 -9.97
C PRO A 56 7.05 5.84 -9.34
N SER A 57 6.18 6.51 -8.56
CA SER A 57 6.49 7.82 -7.99
C SER A 57 7.12 7.76 -6.59
N GLY A 58 7.34 6.56 -6.04
CA GLY A 58 7.99 6.40 -4.73
C GLY A 58 7.52 5.21 -3.90
N MET A 59 7.85 5.21 -2.62
CA MET A 59 7.55 4.11 -1.70
C MET A 59 6.28 4.38 -0.89
N VAL A 60 5.44 3.36 -0.76
CA VAL A 60 4.28 3.34 0.14
C VAL A 60 4.43 2.18 1.12
N THR A 61 4.16 2.46 2.40
CA THR A 61 4.08 1.44 3.44
C THR A 61 2.62 1.07 3.64
N LEU A 62 2.28 -0.20 3.50
CA LEU A 62 0.98 -0.78 3.84
C LEU A 62 1.09 -1.36 5.25
N LYS A 63 0.41 -0.77 6.21
CA LYS A 63 0.37 -1.25 7.58
C LYS A 63 -0.99 -1.87 7.86
N ARG A 64 -1.01 -3.15 8.24
CA ARG A 64 -2.24 -3.86 8.55
C ARG A 64 -2.86 -3.32 9.84
N THR A 65 -4.15 -3.06 9.79
CA THR A 65 -4.95 -2.67 10.96
C THR A 65 -6.01 -3.74 11.23
N LYS A 66 -6.78 -3.58 12.31
CA LYS A 66 -7.86 -4.52 12.64
C LYS A 66 -8.95 -4.59 11.55
N ASN A 67 -9.18 -3.50 10.83
CA ASN A 67 -10.29 -3.35 9.88
C ASN A 67 -9.84 -3.08 8.43
N GLY A 68 -8.53 -3.05 8.15
CA GLY A 68 -8.02 -2.73 6.82
C GLY A 68 -6.54 -2.37 6.81
N LEU A 69 -6.21 -1.24 6.19
CA LEU A 69 -4.82 -0.79 6.00
C LEU A 69 -4.64 0.70 6.24
N ASP A 70 -3.48 1.05 6.76
CA ASP A 70 -2.93 2.40 6.67
C ASP A 70 -1.90 2.44 5.54
N LEU A 71 -2.10 3.33 4.58
CA LEU A 71 -1.16 3.61 3.49
C LEU A 71 -0.33 4.83 3.85
N ILE A 72 0.94 4.61 4.17
CA ILE A 72 1.84 5.63 4.70
C ILE A 72 2.92 5.97 3.68
N THR A 73 3.07 7.25 3.38
CA THR A 73 4.17 7.80 2.57
C THR A 73 5.11 8.62 3.46
N TRP A 74 6.41 8.44 3.27
CA TRP A 74 7.45 9.07 4.09
C TRP A 74 8.26 10.09 3.29
N GLY A 75 8.74 11.14 3.95
CA GLY A 75 9.71 12.09 3.37
C GLY A 75 9.08 13.23 2.59
N ASN A 76 9.74 13.66 1.51
CA ASN A 76 9.24 14.69 0.60
C ASN A 76 8.30 14.03 -0.43
N ILE A 77 7.00 14.28 -0.28
CA ILE A 77 5.97 13.56 -1.01
C ILE A 77 5.52 14.41 -2.20
N SER A 78 5.66 13.88 -3.41
CA SER A 78 5.10 14.52 -4.61
C SER A 78 3.59 14.33 -4.69
N GLU A 79 2.90 15.25 -5.37
CA GLU A 79 1.47 15.11 -5.66
C GLU A 79 1.18 13.83 -6.45
N GLU A 80 2.11 13.39 -7.30
CA GLU A 80 2.01 12.15 -8.05
C GLU A 80 2.04 10.91 -7.14
N LEU A 81 2.92 10.89 -6.13
CA LEU A 81 2.96 9.82 -5.13
C LEU A 81 1.67 9.78 -4.30
N LEU A 82 1.11 10.95 -3.93
CA LEU A 82 -0.19 11.00 -3.26
C LEU A 82 -1.31 10.46 -4.14
N SER A 83 -1.32 10.84 -5.43
CA SER A 83 -2.30 10.33 -6.41
C SER A 83 -2.21 8.81 -6.54
N GLN A 84 -1.01 8.26 -6.72
CA GLN A 84 -0.78 6.82 -6.82
C GLN A 84 -1.12 6.07 -5.52
N ARG A 85 -0.80 6.63 -4.36
CA ARG A 85 -1.20 6.08 -3.05
C ARG A 85 -2.72 6.03 -2.93
N ASN A 86 -3.42 7.08 -3.33
CA ASN A 86 -4.87 7.14 -3.28
C ASN A 86 -5.51 6.15 -4.27
N GLN A 87 -4.94 6.01 -5.48
CA GLN A 87 -5.35 4.99 -6.45
C GLN A 87 -5.15 3.56 -5.90
N LEU A 88 -4.01 3.30 -5.26
CA LEU A 88 -3.74 2.04 -4.59
C LEU A 88 -4.78 1.79 -3.49
N GLY A 89 -5.05 2.79 -2.65
CA GLY A 89 -6.06 2.71 -1.59
C GLY A 89 -7.45 2.34 -2.11
N ARG A 90 -7.90 2.95 -3.21
CA ARG A 90 -9.18 2.62 -3.87
C ARG A 90 -9.24 1.20 -4.42
N SER A 91 -8.11 0.65 -4.86
CA SER A 91 -8.04 -0.73 -5.37
C SER A 91 -8.06 -1.76 -4.24
N LEU A 92 -7.49 -1.41 -3.09
CA LEU A 92 -7.38 -2.29 -1.93
C LEU A 92 -8.63 -2.26 -1.04
N GLY A 93 -9.24 -1.10 -0.87
CA GLY A 93 -10.41 -0.91 -0.02
C GLY A 93 -11.72 -1.14 -0.74
N GLU A 94 -12.80 -1.21 0.04
CA GLU A 94 -14.14 -0.87 -0.46
C GLU A 94 -14.29 0.65 -0.34
N ASP A 95 -14.96 1.27 -1.32
CA ASP A 95 -15.09 2.72 -1.54
C ASP A 95 -14.87 3.57 -0.28
N SER A 96 -13.62 4.04 -0.09
CA SER A 96 -13.23 4.80 1.09
C SER A 96 -13.38 6.28 0.79
N SER A 97 -14.46 6.88 1.29
CA SER A 97 -14.61 8.34 1.39
C SER A 97 -13.38 8.94 2.06
N PRO A 98 -12.84 10.05 1.56
CA PRO A 98 -11.76 10.75 2.24
C PRO A 98 -12.27 11.21 3.61
N VAL A 99 -11.64 10.73 4.69
CA VAL A 99 -11.77 11.35 6.01
C VAL A 99 -11.10 12.71 5.93
N LEU A 100 -11.89 13.74 5.62
CA LEU A 100 -11.52 15.14 5.80
C LEU A 100 -11.45 15.38 7.32
N GLY A 101 -10.23 15.45 7.84
CA GLY A 101 -9.94 16.02 9.15
C GLY A 101 -9.94 17.54 9.10
#